data_AF-A0AA36I733-F1
#
_entry.id   AF-A0AA36I733-F1
#
_cell.length_a   1.000
_cell.length_b   1.000
_cell.length_c   1.000
_cell.angle_alpha   90.00
_cell.angle_beta   90.00
_cell.angle_gamma   90.00
#
_symmetry.space_group_name_H-M   'P 1'
#
loop_
_entity.id
_entity.type
_entity.pdbx_description
1 polymer ?
#
loop_
_entity_poly.entity_id
_entity_poly.type
_entity_poly.pdbx_seq_one_letter_code
_entity_poly.pdbx_strand_id
1 'polypeptide(L)' 'MTPSAALPALRFGVVADVQYADVDDAWNFRRTQVRRYRQALDALRAAVEDWQQGPPLAFVADLGAVRGQ' A
#
# COMPACT_ATOMS: atom_id res chain seq x y z
N MET A 1 1.05 -30.30 23.81
CA MET A 1 -0.04 -29.44 23.27
C MET A 1 0.57 -28.47 22.31
N THR A 2 0.56 -28.79 21.02
CA THR A 2 0.94 -27.84 19.96
C THR A 2 -0.19 -26.82 19.85
N PRO A 3 0.06 -25.51 19.96
CA PRO A 3 -1.00 -24.54 19.70
C PRO A 3 -1.47 -24.72 18.26
N SER A 4 -2.73 -25.11 18.09
CA SER A 4 -3.41 -24.98 16.79
C SER A 4 -3.36 -23.50 16.45
N ALA A 5 -2.63 -23.13 15.40
CA ALA A 5 -2.54 -21.75 14.96
C ALA A 5 -3.92 -21.32 14.47
N ALA A 6 -4.72 -20.74 15.38
CA ALA A 6 -6.05 -20.25 15.07
C ALA A 6 -5.94 -19.20 13.96
N LEU A 7 -6.84 -19.27 12.97
CA LEU A 7 -6.92 -18.28 11.91
C LEU A 7 -7.20 -16.89 12.51
N PRO A 8 -6.66 -15.81 11.91
CA PRO A 8 -6.92 -14.45 12.38
C PRO A 8 -8.42 -14.14 12.30
N ALA A 9 -8.94 -13.45 13.33
CA ALA A 9 -10.36 -13.05 13.40
C ALA A 9 -10.76 -12.06 12.29
N LEU A 10 -9.80 -11.31 11.75
CA LEU A 10 -9.98 -10.37 10.66
C LEU A 10 -8.69 -10.28 9.84
N ARG A 11 -8.82 -10.28 8.52
CA ARG A 11 -7.72 -10.01 7.57
C ARG A 11 -8.20 -8.99 6.55
N PHE A 12 -7.46 -7.90 6.39
CA PHE A 12 -7.77 -6.81 5.45
C PHE A 12 -6.48 -6.21 4.89
N GLY A 13 -6.56 -5.65 3.69
CA GLY A 13 -5.44 -4.97 3.04
C GLY A 13 -5.41 -3.50 3.44
N VAL A 14 -4.23 -2.90 3.46
CA VAL A 14 -4.07 -1.46 3.72
C VAL A 14 -3.04 -0.87 2.79
N VAL A 15 -3.36 0.28 2.19
CA VAL A 15 -2.43 1.14 1.47
C VAL A 15 -2.56 2.58 1.97
N ALA A 16 -1.50 3.36 1.82
CA ALA A 16 -1.47 4.77 2.14
C ALA A 16 -0.52 5.49 1.17
N ASP A 17 -0.72 6.79 0.99
CA ASP A 17 0.16 7.67 0.21
C ASP A 17 0.42 7.20 -1.23
N VAL A 18 -0.52 6.43 -1.83
CA VAL A 18 -0.46 6.05 -3.25
C VAL A 18 -0.67 7.29 -4.10
N GLN A 19 0.43 7.88 -4.55
CA GLN A 19 0.44 9.12 -5.31
C GLN A 19 0.85 8.84 -6.74
N TYR A 20 0.01 8.10 -7.45
CA TYR A 20 0.23 7.88 -8.88
C TYR A 20 -0.07 9.16 -9.67
N ALA A 21 0.87 9.50 -10.54
CA ALA A 21 0.69 10.47 -11.59
C ALA A 21 1.59 10.06 -12.76
N ASP A 22 1.13 10.26 -13.99
CA ASP A 22 1.95 10.00 -15.18
C ASP A 22 2.88 11.18 -15.46
N VAL A 23 3.78 11.43 -14.52
CA VAL A 23 4.81 12.47 -14.57
C VAL A 23 6.13 11.89 -14.09
N ASP A 24 7.21 12.61 -14.38
CA ASP A 24 8.54 12.21 -13.94
C ASP A 24 8.70 12.32 -12.41
N ASP A 25 9.66 11.54 -11.91
CA ASP A 25 10.03 11.57 -10.50
C ASP A 25 10.46 12.98 -10.08
N ALA A 26 9.92 13.47 -8.97
CA ALA A 26 10.19 14.81 -8.50
C ALA A 26 10.58 14.81 -7.03
N TRP A 27 11.45 15.75 -6.66
CA TRP A 27 11.77 15.98 -5.26
C TRP A 27 10.59 16.59 -4.52
N ASN A 28 10.43 16.24 -3.25
CA ASN A 28 9.61 17.01 -2.34
C ASN A 28 10.17 18.43 -2.16
N PHE A 29 9.36 19.33 -1.59
CA PHE A 29 9.72 20.75 -1.43
C PHE A 29 11.09 20.97 -0.75
N ARG A 30 11.38 20.20 0.31
CA ARG A 30 12.65 20.28 1.05
C ARG A 30 13.81 19.52 0.38
N ARG A 31 13.58 18.89 -0.78
CA ARG A 31 14.54 18.04 -1.49
C ARG A 31 15.20 16.97 -0.63
N THR A 32 14.45 16.41 0.32
CA THR A 32 14.90 15.30 1.18
C THR A 32 14.46 13.94 0.65
N GLN A 33 13.42 13.89 -0.19
CA GLN A 33 12.86 12.65 -0.72
C GLN A 33 12.42 12.84 -2.17
N VAL A 34 12.64 11.82 -3.00
CA VAL A 34 12.10 11.73 -4.36
C VAL A 34 10.75 11.02 -4.30
N ARG A 35 9.74 11.65 -4.90
CA ARG A 35 8.41 11.08 -5.14
C ARG A 35 8.45 10.34 -6.47
N ARG A 36 8.21 9.03 -6.42
CA ARG A 36 8.25 8.14 -7.59
C ARG A 36 6.85 7.85 -8.10
N TYR A 37 6.30 8.79 -8.87
CA TYR A 37 4.87 8.82 -9.19
C TYR A 37 4.42 7.59 -9.98
N ARG A 38 5.14 7.19 -11.03
CA ARG A 38 4.78 6.01 -11.82
C ARG A 38 4.95 4.71 -11.03
N GLN A 39 6.01 4.62 -10.23
CA GLN A 39 6.29 3.46 -9.39
C GLN A 39 5.22 3.22 -8.31
N ALA A 40 4.47 4.26 -7.90
CA ALA A 40 3.37 4.11 -6.96
C ALA A 40 2.30 3.11 -7.46
N LEU A 41 2.04 3.08 -8.78
CA LEU A 41 1.11 2.12 -9.37
C LEU A 41 1.66 0.69 -9.33
N ASP A 42 2.96 0.52 -9.59
CA ASP A 42 3.60 -0.79 -9.51
C ASP A 42 3.60 -1.35 -8.08
N ALA A 43 3.83 -0.48 -7.09
CA ALA A 43 3.73 -0.84 -5.67
C ALA A 43 2.30 -1.26 -5.29
N LEU A 44 1.27 -0.53 -5.76
CA LEU A 44 -0.12 -0.90 -5.53
C LEU A 44 -0.48 -2.24 -6.18
N ARG A 45 -0.02 -2.47 -7.43
CA ARG A 45 -0.22 -3.75 -8.12
C ARG A 45 0.40 -4.91 -7.37
N ALA A 46 1.64 -4.76 -6.91
CA ALA A 46 2.33 -5.78 -6.13
C ALA A 46 1.59 -6.10 -4.82
N ALA A 47 1.06 -5.09 -4.13
CA ALA A 47 0.26 -5.30 -2.92
C ALA A 47 -1.04 -6.09 -3.22
N VAL A 48 -1.76 -5.72 -4.29
CA VAL A 48 -2.97 -6.44 -4.71
C VAL A 48 -2.66 -7.88 -5.12
N GLU A 49 -1.59 -8.10 -5.86
CA GLU A 49 -1.15 -9.42 -6.30
C GLU A 49 -0.79 -10.32 -5.11
N ASP A 50 -0.04 -9.80 -4.13
CA ASP A 50 0.29 -10.50 -2.89
C ASP A 50 -0.96 -10.89 -2.11
N TRP A 51 -1.92 -9.98 -1.97
CA TRP A 51 -3.15 -10.26 -1.24
C TRP A 51 -4.01 -11.35 -1.88
N GLN A 52 -3.99 -11.44 -3.21
CA GLN A 52 -4.69 -12.47 -3.99
C GLN A 52 -4.07 -13.87 -3.83
N GLN A 53 -2.79 -13.98 -3.43
CA GLN A 53 -2.16 -15.29 -3.17
C GLN A 53 -2.60 -15.91 -1.83
N GLY A 54 -3.19 -15.12 -0.93
CA GLY A 54 -3.65 -15.58 0.37
C GLY A 54 -5.14 -15.92 0.41
N PRO A 55 -5.69 -16.17 1.62
CA PRO A 55 -7.14 -16.23 1.83
C PRO A 55 -7.85 -14.96 1.32
N PRO A 56 -9.19 -14.90 1.27
CA PRO A 56 -9.88 -13.66 1.00
C PRO A 56 -9.60 -12.57 2.05
N LEU A 57 -9.55 -11.31 1.62
CA LEU A 57 -9.59 -10.16 2.52
C LEU A 57 -11.04 -9.78 2.80
N ALA A 58 -11.32 -9.29 4.01
CA ALA A 58 -12.64 -8.74 4.34
C ALA A 58 -12.89 -7.41 3.60
N PHE A 59 -11.86 -6.57 3.48
CA PHE A 59 -11.87 -5.33 2.72
C PHE A 59 -10.43 -4.86 2.47
N VAL A 60 -10.29 -3.76 1.71
CA VAL A 60 -9.05 -3.00 1.57
C VAL A 60 -9.33 -1.57 2.02
N ALA A 61 -8.47 -1.04 2.88
CA ALA A 61 -8.51 0.35 3.32
C ALA A 61 -7.45 1.17 2.59
N ASP A 62 -7.89 2.21 1.90
CA ASP A 62 -7.02 3.28 1.40
C ASP A 62 -7.09 4.44 2.40
N LEU A 63 -5.95 4.79 3.00
CA LEU A 63 -5.86 5.87 3.97
C LEU A 63 -5.66 7.25 3.32
N GLY A 64 -5.55 7.30 1.99
CA GLY A 64 -5.25 8.50 1.23
C GLY A 64 -3.83 9.01 1.51
N ALA A 65 -3.60 10.28 1.17
CA ALA A 65 -2.33 10.96 1.41
C ALA A 65 -2.47 12.04 2.48
N VAL A 66 -1.51 12.12 3.40
CA VAL A 66 -1.45 13.22 4.36
C VAL A 66 -0.93 14.48 3.66
N ARG A 67 -1.76 15.51 3.53
CA ARG A 67 -1.32 16.84 3.12
C ARG A 67 -0.72 17.58 4.32
N GLY A 68 0.55 17.30 4.64
CA GLY A 68 1.34 18.19 5.49
C GLY A 68 1.82 19.37 4.65
N GLN A 69 1.30 20.57 4.93
CA GLN A 69 1.85 21.82 4.41
C GLN A 69 3.17 22.17 5.10
#